data_AF-A0A1D2QZR7-F1
#
_entry.id   AF-A0A1D2QZR7-F1
#
_cell.length_a   1.000
_cell.length_b   1.000
_cell.length_c   1.000
_cell.angle_alpha   90.00
_cell.angle_beta   90.00
_cell.angle_gamma   90.00
#
_symmetry.space_group_name_H-M   'P 1'
#
loop_
_entity.id
_entity.type
_entity.pdbx_description
1 polymer ?
#
loop_
_entity_poly.entity_id
_entity_poly.type
_entity_poly.pdbx_seq_one_letter_code
_entity_poly.pdbx_strand_id
1 'polypeptide(L)' 'MPRYLKRLFFILIILCIPAGFLTQHEHAVFLWHKIPSADAMFGVLGALLILLAIKIVASFASRKEDFYD' A
#
# COMPACT_ATOMS: atom_id res chain seq x y z
N MET A 1 8.25 6.65 14.42
CA MET A 1 7.42 7.47 13.51
C MET A 1 6.74 8.58 14.29
N PRO A 2 6.94 9.85 13.91
CA PRO A 2 6.28 10.96 14.58
C PRO A 2 4.75 10.85 14.47
N ARG A 3 4.05 11.27 15.53
CA ARG A 3 2.59 11.15 15.65
C ARG A 3 1.83 11.90 14.53
N TYR A 4 2.41 12.98 14.01
CA TYR A 4 1.87 13.76 12.90
C TYR A 4 1.91 13.02 11.56
N LEU A 5 2.99 12.26 11.29
CA LEU A 5 3.14 11.47 10.06
C LEU A 5 2.06 10.38 9.95
N LYS A 6 1.79 9.69 11.07
CA LYS A 6 0.71 8.69 11.12
C LYS A 6 -0.64 9.33 10.83
N ARG A 7 -0.92 10.49 11.41
CA ARG A 7 -2.19 11.20 11.23
C ARG A 7 -2.37 11.65 9.77
N LEU A 8 -1.32 12.23 9.18
CA LEU A 8 -1.29 12.63 7.77
C LEU A 8 -1.54 11.44 6.83
N PHE A 9 -0.87 10.31 7.09
CA PHE A 9 -1.05 9.08 6.32
C PHE A 9 -2.50 8.59 6.33
N PHE A 10 -3.12 8.52 7.51
CA PHE A 10 -4.53 8.14 7.60
C PHE A 10 -5.46 9.13 6.91
N ILE A 11 -5.18 10.44 7.02
CA ILE A 11 -5.96 11.48 6.32
C ILE A 11 -5.88 11.28 4.80
N LEU A 12 -4.68 11.05 4.26
CA LEU A 12 -4.48 10.82 2.82
C LEU A 12 -5.20 9.55 2.35
N ILE A 13 -5.17 8.46 3.12
CA ILE A 13 -5.93 7.24 2.81
C ILE A 13 -7.42 7.53 2.75
N ILE A 14 -7.96 8.22 3.76
CA ILE A 14 -9.38 8.56 3.82
C ILE A 14 -9.78 9.46 2.64
N LEU A 15 -8.90 10.37 2.22
CA LEU A 15 -9.14 11.30 1.11
C LEU A 15 -9.07 10.61 -0.27
N CYS A 16 -8.24 9.57 -0.43
CA CYS A 16 -8.17 8.79 -1.67
C CYS A 16 -9.48 8.06 -2.00
N ILE A 17 -10.28 7.69 -0.98
CA ILE A 17 -11.55 6.97 -1.19
C ILE A 17 -12.54 7.83 -1.99
N PRO A 18 -12.95 9.04 -1.56
CA PRO A 18 -13.88 9.87 -2.33
C PRO A 18 -13.26 10.42 -3.61
N ALA A 19 -11.93 10.63 -3.65
CA ALA A 19 -11.24 11.09 -4.87
C ALA A 19 -11.46 10.14 -6.06
N GLY A 20 -11.47 8.82 -5.82
CA GLY A 20 -11.72 7.84 -6.89
C GLY A 20 -13.16 7.82 -7.42
N PHE A 21 -14.13 8.35 -6.66
CA PHE A 21 -15.51 8.52 -7.16
C PHE A 21 -15.69 9.79 -7.99
N LEU A 22 -14.85 10.81 -7.74
CA LEU A 22 -14.89 12.09 -8.45
C LEU A 22 -14.19 12.03 -9.82
N THR A 23 -13.29 11.07 -10.01
CA THR A 23 -12.63 10.82 -11.30
C THR A 23 -13.56 10.08 -12.26
N GLN A 24 -13.92 10.74 -13.38
CA GLN A 24 -14.62 10.09 -14.50
C GLN A 24 -13.69 9.07 -15.18
N HIS A 25 -14.16 7.83 -15.29
CA HIS A 25 -13.44 6.75 -15.95
C HIS A 25 -13.89 6.67 -17.42
N GLU A 26 -13.50 7.65 -18.24
CA GLU A 26 -13.93 7.71 -19.67
C GLU A 26 -13.44 6.52 -20.52
N HIS A 27 -12.35 5.86 -20.13
CA HIS A 27 -11.76 4.74 -20.88
C HIS A 27 -11.38 3.56 -19.98
N ALA A 28 -12.37 2.94 -19.33
CA ALA A 28 -12.16 1.67 -18.63
C ALA A 28 -11.94 0.52 -19.64
N VAL A 29 -10.69 0.34 -20.09
CA VAL A 29 -10.29 -0.77 -20.99
C VAL A 29 -10.48 -2.13 -20.32
N PHE A 30 -10.29 -2.18 -19.00
CA PHE A 30 -10.40 -3.40 -18.21
C PHE A 30 -11.57 -3.34 -17.22
N LEU A 31 -12.16 -4.50 -16.91
CA LEU A 31 -13.33 -4.61 -16.04
C LEU A 31 -13.12 -3.97 -14.64
N TRP A 32 -11.90 -4.05 -14.10
CA TRP A 32 -11.58 -3.48 -12.79
C TRP A 32 -11.44 -1.96 -12.78
N HIS A 33 -11.21 -1.32 -13.93
CA HIS A 33 -11.22 0.16 -14.03
C HIS A 33 -12.63 0.74 -13.93
N LYS A 34 -13.67 -0.09 -13.91
CA LYS A 34 -15.05 0.35 -13.61
C LYS A 34 -15.29 0.53 -12.11
N ILE A 35 -14.43 -0.02 -11.27
CA ILE A 35 -14.54 0.07 -9.81
C ILE A 35 -13.77 1.33 -9.37
N PRO A 36 -14.45 2.31 -8.76
CA PRO A 36 -13.78 3.49 -8.21
C PRO A 36 -12.66 3.08 -7.26
N SER A 37 -11.51 3.76 -7.37
CA SER A 37 -10.36 3.51 -6.48
C SER A 37 -9.72 2.11 -6.61
N ALA A 38 -10.03 1.33 -7.66
CA ALA A 38 -9.43 0.01 -7.85
C ALA A 38 -7.89 0.05 -7.91
N ASP A 39 -7.32 1.04 -8.59
CA ASP A 39 -5.87 1.21 -8.69
C ASP A 39 -5.22 1.47 -7.33
N ALA A 40 -5.88 2.26 -6.47
CA ALA A 40 -5.42 2.49 -5.11
C ALA A 40 -5.48 1.19 -4.28
N MET A 41 -6.52 0.37 -4.45
CA MET A 41 -6.61 -0.94 -3.79
C MET A 41 -5.49 -1.87 -4.23
N PHE A 42 -5.21 -1.95 -5.54
CA PHE A 42 -4.11 -2.76 -6.07
C PHE A 42 -2.75 -2.25 -5.59
N GLY A 43 -2.54 -0.94 -5.52
CA GLY A 43 -1.32 -0.34 -4.96
C GLY A 43 -1.11 -0.70 -3.49
N VAL A 44 -2.14 -0.59 -2.65
CA VAL A 44 -2.08 -0.97 -1.23
C VAL A 44 -1.83 -2.48 -1.09
N LEU A 45 -2.55 -3.30 -1.84
CA LEU A 45 -2.37 -4.76 -1.80
C LEU A 45 -0.97 -5.16 -2.25
N GLY A 46 -0.45 -4.55 -3.32
CA GLY A 46 0.92 -4.76 -3.80
C GLY A 46 1.96 -4.38 -2.75
N ALA A 47 1.80 -3.23 -2.09
CA ALA A 47 2.70 -2.82 -1.00
C ALA A 47 2.67 -3.81 0.17
N LEU A 48 1.49 -4.29 0.59
CA LEU A 48 1.37 -5.30 1.64
C LEU A 48 2.03 -6.62 1.25
N LEU A 49 1.86 -7.07 0.00
CA LEU A 49 2.51 -8.27 -0.51
C LEU A 49 4.04 -8.15 -0.50
N ILE A 50 4.58 -6.99 -0.90
CA ILE A 50 6.03 -6.73 -0.82
C ILE A 50 6.52 -6.77 0.62
N LEU A 51 5.83 -6.12 1.56
CA LEU A 51 6.19 -6.17 2.98
C LEU A 51 6.18 -7.60 3.53
N LEU A 52 5.20 -8.40 3.12
CA LEU A 52 5.11 -9.80 3.49
C LEU A 52 6.25 -10.62 2.89
N ALA A 53 6.57 -10.41 1.62
CA ALA A 53 7.71 -11.04 0.95
C ALA A 53 9.03 -10.70 1.64
N ILE A 54 9.26 -9.42 1.98
CA ILE A 54 10.44 -8.98 2.75
C ILE A 54 10.51 -9.73 4.09
N LYS A 55 9.40 -9.84 4.81
CA LYS A 55 9.36 -10.54 6.09
C LYS A 55 9.69 -12.03 5.95
N ILE A 56 9.18 -12.69 4.91
CA ILE A 56 9.50 -14.09 4.61
C ILE A 56 10.99 -14.21 4.31
N VAL A 57 11.52 -13.40 3.38
CA VAL A 57 12.93 -13.44 3.01
C VAL A 57 13.82 -13.16 4.21
N ALA A 58 13.50 -12.15 5.03
CA ALA A 58 14.21 -11.86 6.26
C ALA A 58 14.21 -13.04 7.23
N SER A 59 13.10 -13.79 7.35
CA SER A 59 13.04 -14.96 8.22
C SER A 59 13.99 -16.09 7.81
N PHE A 60 14.35 -16.20 6.53
CA PHE A 60 15.24 -17.25 6.02
C PHE A 60 16.66 -16.76 5.74
N ALA A 61 16.83 -15.49 5.37
CA ALA A 61 18.10 -14.92 4.93
C ALA A 61 18.76 -14.00 5.97
N SER A 62 18.05 -13.63 7.04
CA SER A 62 18.66 -12.82 8.09
C SER A 62 19.56 -13.71 8.95
N ARG A 63 20.87 -13.44 8.88
CA ARG A 63 21.88 -14.05 9.76
C ARG A 63 21.78 -13.38 11.14
N LYS A 64 22.03 -14.12 12.22
CA LYS A 64 22.21 -13.51 13.54
C LYS A 64 23.42 -12.60 13.47
N GLU A 65 23.19 -11.32 13.71
CA GLU A 65 24.21 -10.30 13.85
C GLU A 65 24.70 -10.30 15.30
N ASP A 66 25.49 -11.31 15.67
CA ASP A 66 26.21 -11.34 16.95
C ASP A 66 27.43 -10.41 16.83
N PHE A 67 27.19 -9.10 16.68
CA PHE A 67 28.25 -8.09 16.54
C PHE A 67 28.85 -7.67 17.89
N TYR A 68 28.27 -8.12 19.01
CA TYR A 68 28.68 -7.79 20.38
C TYR A 68 28.70 -9.04 21.28
N ASP A 69 29.23 -10.17 20.77
CA ASP A 69 29.73 -11.28 21.59
C ASP A 69 31.26 -11.32 21.52
#